data_AF-A0A9W7EJ23-F1
#
_entry.id   AF-A0A9W7EJ23-F1
#
_cell.length_a   1.000
_cell.length_b   1.000
_cell.length_c   1.000
_cell.angle_alpha   90.00
_cell.angle_beta   90.00
_cell.angle_gamma   90.00
#
_symmetry.space_group_name_H-M   'P 1'
#
loop_
_entity.id
_entity.type
_entity.pdbx_description
1 polymer ?
#
loop_
_entity_poly.entity_id
_entity_poly.type
_entity_poly.pdbx_seq_one_letter_code
_entity_poly.pdbx_strand_id
1 'polypeptide(L)'
;MTNVAAGGLAGAGSLLIVYPLDYARTRLASDVGGGEKQFNGLADCLKKTVASGGVGALYNGIGVSIAGIIPYRGVYFGLFDTLSGYNPYQKSENNVMRASSKFACAQSSAIAAGYASYPMDTVRRRLQMQSEKPESEWVYKGTMDCFSKIMKDEGTSALFKGAGANALRTVGAAMVLVLYSEITAAFGVGQ
;
A
#
# COMPACT_ATOMS: atom_id res chain seq x y z
N MET A 1 6.47 -21.48 -9.82
CA MET A 1 5.05 -21.04 -9.77
C MET A 1 4.40 -21.32 -8.41
N THR A 2 4.64 -22.49 -7.81
CA THR A 2 4.17 -22.84 -6.45
C THR A 2 4.51 -21.82 -5.36
N ASN A 3 5.74 -21.31 -5.32
CA ASN A 3 6.16 -20.29 -4.33
C ASN A 3 5.42 -18.95 -4.50
N VAL A 4 5.07 -18.58 -5.73
CA VAL A 4 4.34 -17.33 -6.02
C VAL A 4 2.87 -17.48 -5.60
N ALA A 5 2.26 -18.63 -5.89
CA ALA A 5 0.90 -18.93 -5.46
C ALA A 5 0.81 -19.02 -3.92
N ALA A 6 1.74 -19.71 -3.26
CA ALA A 6 1.80 -19.80 -1.81
C ALA A 6 2.03 -18.42 -1.16
N GLY A 7 2.94 -17.60 -1.71
CA GLY A 7 3.16 -16.23 -1.24
C GLY A 7 2.01 -15.27 -1.54
N GLY A 8 1.20 -15.55 -2.57
CA GLY A 8 -0.04 -14.82 -2.86
C GLY A 8 -1.15 -15.17 -1.87
N LEU A 9 -1.37 -16.46 -1.62
CA LEU A 9 -2.35 -16.96 -0.66
C LEU A 9 -2.02 -16.56 0.79
N ALA A 10 -0.75 -16.65 1.19
CA ALA A 10 -0.29 -16.18 2.49
C ALA A 10 -0.50 -14.66 2.63
N GLY A 11 -0.23 -13.89 1.56
CA GLY A 11 -0.51 -12.46 1.52
C GLY A 11 -2.00 -12.16 1.69
N ALA A 12 -2.86 -12.83 0.92
CA ALA A 12 -4.31 -12.68 1.04
C ALA A 12 -4.84 -13.08 2.43
N GLY A 13 -4.32 -14.17 3.01
CA GLY A 13 -4.65 -14.61 4.37
C GLY A 13 -4.26 -13.60 5.44
N SER A 14 -3.05 -13.03 5.34
CA SER A 14 -2.61 -11.97 6.25
C SER A 14 -3.48 -10.71 6.10
N LEU A 15 -3.85 -10.36 4.85
CA LEU A 15 -4.77 -9.25 4.62
C LEU A 15 -6.10 -9.48 5.30
N LEU A 16 -6.71 -10.67 5.26
CA LEU A 16 -8.00 -10.91 5.94
C LEU A 16 -7.96 -10.54 7.44
N ILE A 17 -6.85 -10.82 8.12
CA ILE A 17 -6.70 -10.52 9.55
C ILE A 17 -6.39 -9.03 9.78
N VAL A 18 -5.52 -8.45 8.94
CA VAL A 18 -5.01 -7.08 9.11
C VAL A 18 -5.96 -6.03 8.51
N TYR A 19 -6.84 -6.43 7.59
CA TYR A 19 -7.69 -5.52 6.83
C TYR A 19 -8.57 -4.61 7.70
N PRO A 20 -9.20 -5.09 8.79
CA PRO A 20 -9.94 -4.22 9.70
C PRO A 20 -9.07 -3.13 10.34
N LEU A 21 -7.82 -3.46 10.70
CA LEU A 21 -6.88 -2.49 11.28
C LEU A 21 -6.42 -1.47 10.24
N ASP A 22 -6.12 -1.93 9.02
CA ASP A 22 -5.82 -1.08 7.87
C ASP A 22 -6.97 -0.12 7.57
N TYR A 23 -8.19 -0.64 7.55
CA TYR A 23 -9.41 0.13 7.36
C TYR A 23 -9.50 1.21 8.45
N ALA A 24 -9.44 0.84 9.72
CA ALA A 24 -9.55 1.80 10.83
C ALA A 24 -8.44 2.86 10.80
N ARG A 25 -7.20 2.48 10.43
CA ARG A 25 -6.10 3.44 10.23
C ARG A 25 -6.42 4.44 9.12
N THR A 26 -6.88 3.98 7.95
CA THR A 26 -7.24 4.88 6.84
C THR A 26 -8.34 5.85 7.27
N ARG A 27 -9.35 5.36 7.99
CA ARG A 27 -10.47 6.16 8.51
C ARG A 27 -10.03 7.20 9.54
N LEU A 28 -9.19 6.82 10.49
CA LEU A 28 -8.63 7.75 11.47
C LEU A 28 -7.75 8.80 10.80
N ALA A 29 -6.96 8.41 9.78
CA ALA A 29 -6.12 9.34 9.04
C ALA A 29 -6.94 10.39 8.27
N SER A 30 -8.11 10.02 7.73
CA SER A 30 -9.04 10.99 7.12
C SER A 30 -9.75 11.87 8.15
N ASP A 31 -10.08 11.33 9.32
CA ASP A 31 -10.81 12.04 10.39
C ASP A 31 -9.98 13.19 10.98
N VAL A 32 -8.66 13.09 10.99
CA VAL A 32 -7.76 14.16 11.45
C VAL A 32 -7.84 15.42 10.56
N GLY A 33 -8.31 15.29 9.32
CA GLY A 33 -8.48 16.42 8.39
C GLY A 33 -9.89 16.99 8.33
N GLY A 34 -10.88 16.33 8.94
CA GLY A 34 -12.27 16.79 9.02
C GLY A 34 -12.48 17.67 10.24
N GLY A 35 -13.22 18.77 10.10
CA GLY A 35 -13.36 19.79 11.16
C GLY A 35 -13.82 19.24 12.52
N GLU A 36 -14.68 18.22 12.54
CA GLU A 36 -15.09 17.52 13.76
C GLU A 36 -14.57 16.08 13.76
N LYS A 37 -13.88 15.69 14.85
CA LYS A 37 -13.45 14.31 15.08
C LYS A 37 -14.67 13.39 15.24
N GLN A 38 -14.84 12.47 14.31
CA GLN A 38 -15.86 11.42 14.38
C GLN A 38 -15.41 10.22 15.24
N PHE A 39 -14.09 10.02 15.42
CA PHE A 39 -13.54 8.86 16.10
C PHE A 39 -12.60 9.24 17.26
N ASN A 40 -12.84 8.63 18.43
CA ASN A 40 -11.98 8.79 19.61
C ASN A 40 -10.79 7.82 19.62
N GLY A 41 -10.72 6.90 18.66
CA GLY A 41 -9.63 5.94 18.52
C GLY A 41 -9.97 4.77 17.62
N LEU A 42 -9.03 3.83 17.51
CA LEU A 42 -9.13 2.67 16.61
C LEU A 42 -10.30 1.74 17.00
N ALA A 43 -10.45 1.45 18.29
CA ALA A 43 -11.53 0.60 18.78
C ALA A 43 -12.91 1.26 18.61
N ASP A 44 -12.99 2.58 18.77
CA ASP A 44 -14.22 3.36 18.54
C ASP A 44 -14.61 3.34 17.06
N CYS A 45 -13.63 3.53 16.16
CA CYS A 45 -13.84 3.45 14.72
C CYS A 45 -14.36 2.08 14.26
N LEU A 46 -13.75 1.00 14.75
CA LEU A 46 -14.18 -0.36 14.44
C LEU A 46 -15.60 -0.64 14.96
N LYS A 47 -15.89 -0.30 16.23
CA LYS A 47 -17.21 -0.52 16.82
C LYS A 47 -18.31 0.24 16.08
N LYS A 48 -18.08 1.53 15.79
CA LYS A 48 -19.04 2.37 15.05
C LYS A 48 -19.29 1.84 13.65
N THR A 49 -18.24 1.40 12.96
CA THR A 49 -18.37 0.84 11.60
C THR A 49 -19.16 -0.47 11.59
N VAL A 50 -18.92 -1.36 12.55
CA VAL A 50 -19.68 -2.61 12.68
C VAL A 50 -21.14 -2.32 13.06
N ALA A 51 -21.38 -1.32 13.91
CA ALA A 51 -22.74 -0.93 14.29
C ALA A 51 -23.53 -0.31 13.12
N SER A 52 -22.87 0.39 12.19
CA SER A 52 -23.54 1.05 11.06
C SER A 52 -23.73 0.18 9.82
N GLY A 53 -22.76 -0.70 9.50
CA GLY A 53 -22.76 -1.49 8.25
C GLY A 53 -22.37 -2.95 8.43
N GLY A 54 -22.33 -3.45 9.67
CA GLY A 54 -21.96 -4.82 9.99
C GLY A 54 -20.48 -5.13 9.76
N VAL A 55 -20.13 -6.41 9.90
CA VAL A 55 -18.75 -6.89 9.70
C VAL A 55 -18.32 -6.75 8.23
N GLY A 56 -19.25 -6.84 7.28
CA GLY A 56 -18.97 -6.68 5.84
C GLY A 56 -18.41 -5.32 5.47
N ALA A 57 -18.83 -4.24 6.15
CA ALA A 57 -18.33 -2.89 5.90
C ALA A 57 -16.82 -2.75 6.17
N LEU A 58 -16.27 -3.51 7.13
CA LEU A 58 -14.84 -3.52 7.42
C LEU A 58 -14.00 -4.08 6.25
N TYR A 59 -14.59 -4.94 5.42
CA TYR A 59 -13.92 -5.61 4.31
C TYR A 59 -14.15 -4.94 2.95
N ASN A 60 -14.83 -3.77 2.92
CA ASN A 60 -15.02 -3.02 1.68
C ASN A 60 -13.68 -2.64 1.05
N GLY A 61 -13.49 -3.06 -0.22
CA GLY A 61 -12.26 -2.86 -0.98
C GLY A 61 -11.23 -4.00 -0.89
N ILE A 62 -11.51 -5.09 -0.17
CA ILE A 62 -10.56 -6.22 -0.07
C ILE A 62 -10.27 -6.86 -1.43
N GLY A 63 -11.28 -6.99 -2.31
CA GLY A 63 -11.11 -7.55 -3.65
C GLY A 63 -10.11 -6.75 -4.50
N VAL A 64 -10.15 -5.42 -4.40
CA VAL A 64 -9.20 -4.52 -5.09
C VAL A 64 -7.80 -4.65 -4.52
N SER A 65 -7.73 -4.85 -3.21
CA SER A 65 -6.46 -5.00 -2.50
C SER A 65 -5.75 -6.27 -2.95
N ILE A 66 -6.49 -7.38 -3.05
CA ILE A 66 -5.95 -8.66 -3.55
C ILE A 66 -5.56 -8.53 -5.03
N ALA A 67 -6.43 -7.95 -5.86
CA ALA A 67 -6.15 -7.74 -7.27
C ALA A 67 -4.93 -6.83 -7.49
N GLY A 68 -4.74 -5.81 -6.65
CA GLY A 68 -3.63 -4.85 -6.72
C GLY A 68 -2.26 -5.43 -6.35
N ILE A 69 -2.21 -6.56 -5.63
CA ILE A 69 -0.94 -7.25 -5.31
C ILE A 69 -0.27 -7.77 -6.58
N ILE A 70 -1.06 -8.23 -7.56
CA ILE A 70 -0.56 -8.81 -8.82
C ILE A 70 0.26 -7.78 -9.62
N PRO A 71 -0.29 -6.61 -10.01
CA PRO A 71 0.48 -5.61 -10.75
C PRO A 71 1.64 -5.05 -9.92
N TYR A 72 1.45 -4.83 -8.61
CA TYR A 72 2.54 -4.35 -7.75
C TYR A 72 3.73 -5.32 -7.75
N ARG A 73 3.50 -6.60 -7.46
CA ARG A 73 4.57 -7.62 -7.42
C ARG A 73 5.14 -7.89 -8.81
N GLY A 74 4.30 -7.94 -9.84
CA GLY A 74 4.75 -8.15 -11.22
C GLY A 74 5.71 -7.06 -11.69
N VAL A 75 5.34 -5.79 -11.51
CA VAL A 75 6.19 -4.66 -11.88
C VAL A 75 7.42 -4.58 -10.97
N TYR A 76 7.27 -4.80 -9.66
CA TYR A 76 8.39 -4.77 -8.71
C TYR A 76 9.47 -5.79 -9.05
N PHE A 77 9.11 -7.07 -9.17
CA PHE A 77 10.08 -8.13 -9.46
C PHE A 77 10.62 -8.01 -10.89
N GLY A 78 9.78 -7.69 -11.88
CA GLY A 78 10.24 -7.51 -13.26
C GLY A 78 11.25 -6.38 -13.42
N LEU A 79 10.96 -5.21 -12.83
CA LEU A 79 11.91 -4.08 -12.85
C LEU A 79 13.12 -4.36 -11.97
N PHE A 80 12.95 -5.00 -10.81
CA PHE A 80 14.07 -5.32 -9.93
C PHE A 80 15.05 -6.30 -10.58
N ASP A 81 14.56 -7.34 -11.26
CA ASP A 81 15.41 -8.30 -11.98
C ASP A 81 16.14 -7.61 -13.13
N THR A 82 15.46 -6.73 -13.86
CA THR A 82 16.07 -5.94 -14.95
C THR A 82 17.16 -5.02 -14.40
N LEU A 83 16.83 -4.17 -13.42
CA LEU A 83 17.77 -3.21 -12.83
C LEU A 83 18.94 -3.90 -12.12
N SER A 84 18.69 -5.04 -11.45
CA SER A 84 19.74 -5.83 -10.81
C SER A 84 20.62 -6.54 -11.82
N GLY A 85 20.08 -6.97 -12.97
CA GLY A 85 20.84 -7.60 -14.05
C GLY A 85 21.76 -6.63 -14.80
N TYR A 86 21.34 -5.36 -14.93
CA TYR A 86 22.16 -4.29 -15.50
C TYR A 86 23.11 -3.64 -14.48
N ASN A 87 23.10 -4.06 -13.22
CA ASN A 87 23.90 -3.43 -12.18
C ASN A 87 25.37 -3.92 -12.21
N PRO A 88 26.34 -3.07 -12.59
CA PRO A 88 27.75 -3.48 -12.66
C PRO A 88 28.40 -3.64 -11.28
N TYR A 89 27.81 -3.09 -10.22
CA TYR A 89 28.38 -3.10 -8.85
C TYR A 89 28.00 -4.35 -8.04
N GLN A 90 27.29 -5.31 -8.65
CA GLN A 90 26.84 -6.53 -7.98
C GLN A 90 28.00 -7.41 -7.48
N LYS A 91 29.17 -7.33 -8.14
CA LYS A 91 30.40 -8.07 -7.82
C LYS A 91 31.50 -7.22 -7.16
N SER A 92 31.21 -5.98 -6.74
CA SER A 92 32.21 -5.16 -6.05
C SER A 92 32.59 -5.77 -4.69
N GLU A 93 33.89 -5.80 -4.36
CA GLU A 93 34.40 -6.21 -3.03
C GLU A 93 33.92 -5.29 -1.90
N ASN A 94 33.56 -4.04 -2.22
CA ASN A 94 33.05 -3.08 -1.24
C ASN A 94 31.60 -3.39 -0.89
N ASN A 95 31.39 -4.00 0.28
CA ASN A 95 30.06 -4.36 0.80
C ASN A 95 29.07 -3.18 0.81
N VAL A 96 29.54 -1.97 1.15
CA VAL A 96 28.72 -0.74 1.19
C VAL A 96 28.26 -0.33 -0.21
N MET A 97 29.15 -0.36 -1.21
CA MET A 97 28.84 -0.01 -2.60
C MET A 97 27.83 -0.99 -3.21
N ARG A 98 27.96 -2.28 -2.87
CA ARG A 98 27.04 -3.34 -3.32
C ARG A 98 25.66 -3.17 -2.68
N ALA A 99 25.60 -2.85 -1.38
CA ALA A 99 24.35 -2.64 -0.66
C ALA A 99 23.61 -1.39 -1.15
N SER A 100 24.31 -0.26 -1.29
CA SER A 100 23.72 1.00 -1.78
C SER A 100 23.19 0.88 -3.20
N SER A 101 23.92 0.18 -4.07
CA SER A 101 23.50 -0.04 -5.45
C SER A 101 22.27 -0.95 -5.55
N LYS A 102 22.22 -2.05 -4.79
CA LYS A 102 21.01 -2.90 -4.70
C LYS A 102 19.81 -2.15 -4.12
N PHE A 103 20.06 -1.31 -3.12
CA PHE A 103 19.04 -0.47 -2.52
C PHE A 103 18.46 0.53 -3.53
N ALA A 104 19.32 1.17 -4.33
CA ALA A 104 18.87 2.07 -5.40
C ALA A 104 17.99 1.34 -6.42
N CYS A 105 18.42 0.15 -6.88
CA CYS A 105 17.60 -0.69 -7.77
C CYS A 105 16.25 -1.06 -7.13
N ALA A 106 16.25 -1.50 -5.87
CA ALA A 106 15.04 -1.85 -5.14
C ALA A 106 14.09 -0.65 -4.98
N GLN A 107 14.63 0.53 -4.68
CA GLN A 107 13.84 1.74 -4.48
C GLN A 107 13.23 2.24 -5.79
N SER A 108 13.99 2.24 -6.89
CA SER A 108 13.46 2.58 -8.22
C SER A 108 12.35 1.63 -8.65
N SER A 109 12.53 0.32 -8.45
CA SER A 109 11.48 -0.68 -8.69
C SER A 109 10.26 -0.49 -7.81
N ALA A 110 10.44 -0.19 -6.52
CA ALA A 110 9.34 0.05 -5.58
C ALA A 110 8.50 1.28 -5.97
N ILE A 111 9.16 2.36 -6.39
CA ILE A 111 8.46 3.57 -6.84
C ILE A 111 7.67 3.25 -8.12
N ALA A 112 8.31 2.67 -9.13
CA ALA A 112 7.64 2.35 -10.39
C ALA A 112 6.47 1.36 -10.20
N ALA A 113 6.65 0.33 -9.37
CA ALA A 113 5.58 -0.59 -8.98
C ALA A 113 4.45 0.12 -8.24
N GLY A 114 4.80 1.04 -7.33
CA GLY A 114 3.86 1.87 -6.61
C GLY A 114 3.01 2.76 -7.53
N TYR A 115 3.60 3.31 -8.60
CA TYR A 115 2.86 4.05 -9.63
C TYR A 115 1.95 3.12 -10.44
N ALA A 116 2.43 1.92 -10.82
CA ALA A 116 1.64 0.97 -11.59
C ALA A 116 0.40 0.44 -10.81
N SER A 117 0.54 0.20 -9.51
CA SER A 117 -0.57 -0.25 -8.64
C SER A 117 -1.40 0.89 -8.07
N TYR A 118 -0.98 2.15 -8.25
CA TYR A 118 -1.61 3.31 -7.63
C TYR A 118 -3.11 3.48 -7.97
N PRO A 119 -3.58 3.21 -9.20
CA PRO A 119 -5.01 3.25 -9.51
C PRO A 119 -5.84 2.30 -8.63
N MET A 120 -5.32 1.11 -8.34
CA MET A 120 -5.99 0.13 -7.47
C MET A 120 -5.99 0.60 -6.01
N ASP A 121 -4.90 1.21 -5.55
CA ASP A 121 -4.83 1.81 -4.22
C ASP A 121 -5.83 2.95 -4.04
N THR A 122 -6.01 3.79 -5.06
CA THR A 122 -6.98 4.89 -5.04
C THR A 122 -8.42 4.35 -4.95
N VAL A 123 -8.76 3.35 -5.76
CA VAL A 123 -10.09 2.71 -5.70
C VAL A 123 -10.31 2.04 -4.33
N ARG A 124 -9.31 1.32 -3.80
CA ARG A 124 -9.36 0.73 -2.45
C ARG A 124 -9.69 1.79 -1.41
N ARG A 125 -8.92 2.89 -1.36
CA ARG A 125 -9.12 3.96 -0.36
C ARG A 125 -10.50 4.61 -0.48
N ARG A 126 -11.01 4.84 -1.68
CA ARG A 126 -12.37 5.39 -1.86
C ARG A 126 -13.48 4.45 -1.39
N LEU A 127 -13.34 3.15 -1.65
CA LEU A 127 -14.28 2.14 -1.15
C LEU A 127 -14.23 2.05 0.40
N GLN A 128 -13.04 2.18 0.99
CA GLN A 128 -12.90 2.26 2.45
C GLN A 128 -13.54 3.53 3.01
N MET A 129 -13.40 4.67 2.32
CA MET A 129 -13.96 5.95 2.75
C MET A 129 -15.48 6.03 2.61
N GLN A 130 -16.10 5.47 1.57
CA GLN A 130 -17.57 5.51 1.44
C GLN A 130 -18.28 4.72 2.55
N SER A 131 -17.58 3.77 3.19
CA SER A 131 -18.10 3.00 4.31
C SER A 131 -18.30 3.85 5.58
N GLU A 132 -17.94 5.14 5.53
CA GLU A 132 -18.39 6.18 6.47
C GLU A 132 -19.89 6.37 6.47
N LYS A 133 -20.48 6.30 5.28
CA LYS A 133 -21.85 6.69 5.06
C LYS A 133 -22.77 5.49 5.26
N PRO A 134 -24.02 5.72 5.70
CA PRO A 134 -25.03 4.67 5.69
C PRO A 134 -25.14 4.07 4.28
N GLU A 135 -25.52 2.80 4.18
CA GLU A 135 -25.59 2.06 2.90
C GLU A 135 -26.46 2.77 1.85
N SER A 136 -27.48 3.52 2.30
CA SER A 136 -28.34 4.36 1.46
C SER A 136 -27.62 5.51 0.73
N GLU A 137 -26.45 5.93 1.21
CA GLU A 137 -25.64 7.02 0.66
C GLU A 137 -24.37 6.52 -0.05
N TRP A 138 -24.24 5.21 -0.25
CA TRP A 138 -23.08 4.66 -0.93
C TRP A 138 -23.06 5.09 -2.40
N VAL A 139 -21.96 5.75 -2.77
CA VAL A 139 -21.75 6.25 -4.13
C VAL A 139 -21.32 5.12 -5.06
N TYR A 140 -20.62 4.10 -4.55
CA TYR A 140 -20.04 3.03 -5.33
C TYR A 140 -20.62 1.67 -4.96
N LYS A 141 -21.20 0.98 -5.96
CA LYS A 141 -21.77 -0.37 -5.80
C LYS A 141 -20.71 -1.47 -5.75
N GLY A 142 -19.46 -1.14 -6.10
CA GLY A 142 -18.35 -2.08 -6.12
C GLY A 142 -17.12 -1.49 -6.78
N THR A 143 -16.09 -2.32 -6.96
CA THR A 143 -14.79 -1.89 -7.49
C THR A 143 -14.86 -1.35 -8.91
N MET A 144 -15.56 -2.04 -9.82
CA MET A 144 -15.63 -1.63 -11.23
C MET A 144 -16.48 -0.37 -11.41
N ASP A 145 -17.55 -0.24 -10.64
CA ASP A 145 -18.36 0.97 -10.59
C ASP A 145 -17.55 2.16 -10.05
N CYS A 146 -16.78 1.95 -8.98
CA CYS A 146 -15.88 2.96 -8.42
C CYS A 146 -14.82 3.41 -9.45
N PHE A 147 -14.14 2.47 -10.09
CA PHE A 147 -13.14 2.79 -11.11
C PHE A 147 -13.75 3.55 -12.29
N SER A 148 -14.90 3.09 -12.81
CA SER A 148 -15.56 3.75 -13.93
C SER A 148 -16.05 5.15 -13.58
N LYS A 149 -16.56 5.38 -12.36
CA LYS A 149 -17.03 6.70 -11.91
C LYS A 149 -15.87 7.66 -11.72
N ILE A 150 -14.77 7.23 -11.09
CA ILE A 150 -13.56 8.08 -10.98
C ILE A 150 -13.09 8.52 -12.37
N MET A 151 -13.02 7.58 -13.32
CA MET A 151 -12.58 7.86 -14.68
C MET A 151 -13.51 8.81 -15.43
N LYS A 152 -14.82 8.71 -15.23
CA LYS A 152 -15.83 9.55 -15.90
C LYS A 152 -15.96 10.93 -15.25
N ASP A 153 -15.95 11.00 -13.93
CA ASP A 153 -16.31 12.20 -13.17
C ASP A 153 -15.09 13.07 -12.84
N GLU A 154 -13.92 12.47 -12.61
CA GLU A 154 -12.70 13.18 -12.19
C GLU A 154 -11.49 12.98 -13.11
N GLY A 155 -11.57 12.02 -14.04
CA GLY A 155 -10.52 11.71 -15.01
C GLY A 155 -9.36 10.87 -14.47
N THR A 156 -8.43 10.53 -15.36
CA THR A 156 -7.27 9.67 -15.08
C THR A 156 -6.31 10.27 -14.05
N SER A 157 -6.18 11.59 -14.00
CA SER A 157 -5.31 12.29 -13.03
C SER A 157 -5.75 12.04 -11.59
N ALA A 158 -7.05 11.87 -11.34
CA ALA A 158 -7.59 11.58 -10.02
C ALA A 158 -7.10 10.23 -9.46
N LEU A 159 -6.80 9.26 -10.32
CA LEU A 159 -6.24 7.97 -9.91
C LEU A 159 -4.84 8.11 -9.33
N PHE A 160 -4.06 9.11 -9.75
CA PHE A 160 -2.68 9.35 -9.31
C PHE A 160 -2.55 10.46 -8.26
N LYS A 161 -3.66 11.02 -7.77
CA LYS A 161 -3.63 12.01 -6.68
C LYS A 161 -3.00 11.40 -5.42
N GLY A 162 -1.90 12.00 -4.97
CA GLY A 162 -1.11 11.52 -3.82
C GLY A 162 0.04 10.57 -4.17
N ALA A 163 0.23 10.20 -5.44
CA ALA A 163 1.30 9.28 -5.84
C ALA A 163 2.70 9.82 -5.46
N GLY A 164 2.92 11.13 -5.61
CA GLY A 164 4.15 11.79 -5.18
C GLY A 164 4.40 11.71 -3.67
N ALA A 165 3.36 11.91 -2.85
CA ALA A 165 3.46 11.76 -1.39
C ALA A 165 3.75 10.30 -1.00
N ASN A 166 3.14 9.35 -1.71
CA ASN A 166 3.42 7.93 -1.49
C ASN A 166 4.85 7.55 -1.90
N ALA A 167 5.36 8.08 -3.02
CA ALA A 167 6.74 7.89 -3.43
C ALA A 167 7.72 8.44 -2.38
N LEU A 168 7.50 9.67 -1.90
CA LEU A 168 8.33 10.27 -0.85
C LEU A 168 8.31 9.44 0.44
N ARG A 169 7.13 8.95 0.85
CA ARG A 169 6.98 8.04 1.99
C ARG A 169 7.80 6.77 1.83
N THR A 170 7.79 6.15 0.64
CA THR A 170 8.59 4.94 0.40
C THR A 170 10.08 5.19 0.49
N VAL A 171 10.56 6.34 -0.02
CA VAL A 171 11.98 6.72 0.08
C VAL A 171 12.36 6.96 1.54
N GLY A 172 11.53 7.67 2.30
CA GLY A 172 11.78 7.92 3.73
C GLY A 172 11.82 6.63 4.56
N ALA A 173 10.88 5.70 4.34
CA ALA A 173 10.89 4.41 5.03
C ALA A 173 12.15 3.59 4.71
N ALA A 174 12.59 3.61 3.45
CA ALA A 174 13.77 2.90 3.02
C ALA A 174 15.05 3.52 3.63
N MET A 175 15.11 4.85 3.73
CA MET A 175 16.21 5.55 4.41
C MET A 175 16.32 5.18 5.89
N VAL A 176 15.19 5.09 6.60
CA VAL A 176 15.17 4.67 8.02
C VAL A 176 15.76 3.26 8.19
N LEU A 177 15.43 2.33 7.29
CA LEU A 177 15.97 0.98 7.33
C LEU A 177 17.49 0.95 7.09
N VAL A 178 17.98 1.75 6.13
CA VAL A 178 19.43 1.87 5.87
C VAL A 178 20.15 2.44 7.07
N LEU A 179 19.65 3.55 7.64
CA LEU A 179 20.22 4.15 8.84
C LEU A 179 20.22 3.17 10.01
N TYR A 180 19.13 2.43 10.21
CA TYR A 180 19.07 1.38 11.22
C TYR A 180 20.17 0.33 11.00
N SER A 181 20.35 -0.17 9.78
CA SER A 181 21.38 -1.16 9.47
C SER A 181 22.81 -0.67 9.73
N GLU A 182 23.12 0.57 9.33
CA GLU A 182 24.44 1.19 9.55
C GLU A 182 24.70 1.41 11.05
N ILE A 183 23.69 1.87 11.79
CA ILE A 183 23.77 2.03 13.26
C ILE A 183 24.02 0.67 13.91
N THR A 184 23.24 -0.37 13.58
CA THR A 184 23.45 -1.71 14.17
C THR A 184 24.81 -2.31 13.83
N ALA A 185 25.33 -2.05 12.61
CA ALA A 185 26.66 -2.47 12.20
C ALA A 185 27.75 -1.72 12.99
N ALA A 186 27.59 -0.42 13.21
CA ALA A 186 28.52 0.39 14.00
C ALA A 186 28.55 -0.02 15.49
N PHE A 187 27.41 -0.48 16.03
CA PHE A 187 27.31 -0.96 17.42
C PHE A 187 27.63 -2.46 17.58
N GLY A 188 27.98 -3.17 16.50
CA GLY A 188 28.35 -4.60 16.56
C GLY A 188 27.22 -5.54 16.96
N VAL A 189 25.96 -5.07 16.94
CA VAL A 189 24.78 -5.87 17.29
C VAL A 189 24.30 -6.57 16.01
N GLY A 190 24.98 -7.64 15.60
CA GLY A 190 24.60 -8.37 14.38
C GLY A 190 25.66 -9.28 13.76
N GLN A 191 26.51 -9.93 14.55
CA GLN A 191 27.16 -11.19 14.15
C GLN A 191 26.43 -12.37 14.78
#